data_AF-A0A218X6E1-F1
#
_entry.id   AF-A0A218X6E1-F1
#
_cell.length_a   1.000
_cell.length_b   1.000
_cell.length_c   1.000
_cell.angle_alpha   90.00
_cell.angle_beta   90.00
_cell.angle_gamma   90.00
#
_symmetry.space_group_name_H-M   'P 1'
#
loop_
_entity.id
_entity.type
_entity.pdbx_description
1 polymer ?
#
loop_
_entity_poly.entity_id
_entity_poly.type
_entity_poly.pdbx_seq_one_letter_code
_entity_poly.pdbx_strand_id
1 'polypeptide(L)'
;METAPFLRNRYWILRHGKSIPNEKGLIVSSMENGTLPEYQLAAEGGVQAQLAGELFQKELKENNVPLEKVIADLRERYFGPSLELKSHEKYAEIWSLDEKDPFQRPEGGECVDDVASRLAIAMANIESEFQGCAVLVVSHGDPLQIFQTIINAVKEQASGSTMDSIDSRVQQVRIASILSQHRKFALDTGELRALA
;
A
#
# COMPACT_ATOMS: atom_id res chain seq x y z
N MET A 1 -9.42 -30.46 5.35
CA MET A 1 -8.83 -29.99 4.08
C MET A 1 -8.54 -28.53 4.29
N GLU A 2 -7.26 -28.14 4.33
CA GLU A 2 -6.91 -26.72 4.28
C GLU A 2 -7.38 -26.16 2.93
N THR A 3 -8.10 -25.05 2.97
CA THR A 3 -8.46 -24.31 1.77
C THR A 3 -7.18 -23.84 1.10
N ALA A 4 -7.05 -24.04 -0.22
CA ALA A 4 -5.90 -23.54 -0.96
C ALA A 4 -5.73 -22.03 -0.71
N PRO A 5 -4.50 -21.52 -0.53
CA PRO A 5 -4.29 -20.11 -0.28
C PRO A 5 -4.73 -19.30 -1.50
N PHE A 6 -5.37 -18.15 -1.26
CA PHE A 6 -5.90 -17.30 -2.32
C PHE A 6 -4.82 -16.49 -3.07
N LEU A 7 -3.59 -16.51 -2.55
CA LEU A 7 -2.34 -15.99 -3.13
C LEU A 7 -1.28 -17.09 -3.13
N ARG A 8 -0.35 -17.03 -4.08
CA ARG A 8 0.79 -17.95 -4.22
C ARG A 8 1.95 -17.55 -3.31
N ASN A 9 2.02 -16.28 -2.89
CA ASN A 9 3.03 -15.74 -2.00
C ASN A 9 2.41 -15.22 -0.70
N ARG A 10 3.26 -15.05 0.32
CA ARG A 10 2.89 -14.41 1.60
C ARG A 10 3.35 -12.96 1.57
N TYR A 11 2.46 -12.05 1.94
CA TYR A 11 2.70 -10.61 1.81
C TYR A 11 2.83 -9.96 3.18
N TRP A 12 3.80 -9.06 3.29
CA TRP A 12 3.92 -8.08 4.35
C TRP A 12 3.94 -6.70 3.73
N ILE A 13 3.36 -5.73 4.42
CA ILE A 13 3.45 -4.32 4.07
C ILE A 13 4.17 -3.56 5.18
N LEU A 14 4.93 -2.55 4.79
CA LEU A 14 5.61 -1.65 5.69
C LEU A 14 5.39 -0.21 5.23
N ARG A 15 4.68 0.58 6.03
CA ARG A 15 4.66 2.03 5.83
C ARG A 15 6.04 2.58 6.18
N HIS A 16 6.60 3.45 5.35
CA HIS A 16 7.88 4.09 5.64
C HIS A 16 7.90 4.72 7.05
N GLY A 17 9.08 4.80 7.64
CA GLY A 17 9.28 5.48 8.92
C GLY A 17 8.95 6.97 8.82
N LYS A 18 8.75 7.62 9.97
CA LYS A 18 8.42 9.03 10.07
C LYS A 18 9.41 9.90 9.27
N SER A 19 8.89 10.71 8.35
CA SER A 19 9.68 11.65 7.56
C SER A 19 9.69 13.06 8.16
N ILE A 20 10.62 13.91 7.72
CA ILE A 20 10.64 15.33 8.08
C ILE A 20 9.30 16.03 7.71
N PRO A 21 8.69 15.77 6.54
CA PRO A 21 7.33 16.24 6.24
C PRO A 21 6.28 15.75 7.25
N ASN A 22 6.36 14.50 7.72
CA ASN A 22 5.41 14.01 8.73
C ASN A 22 5.54 14.82 10.04
N GLU A 23 6.76 15.15 10.46
CA GLU A 23 7.00 16.00 11.64
C GLU A 23 6.46 17.42 11.46
N LYS A 24 6.59 17.96 10.26
CA LYS A 24 6.11 19.30 9.91
C LYS A 24 4.63 19.35 9.57
N GLY A 25 3.96 18.19 9.49
CA GLY A 25 2.58 18.11 9.05
C GLY A 25 2.38 18.52 7.58
N LEU A 26 3.34 18.23 6.70
CA LEU A 26 3.30 18.60 5.29
C LEU A 26 2.93 17.41 4.40
N ILE A 27 2.13 17.69 3.38
CA ILE A 27 1.86 16.78 2.27
C ILE A 27 3.02 16.84 1.29
N VAL A 28 3.69 15.71 1.08
CA VAL A 28 4.69 15.52 0.02
C VAL A 28 4.28 14.29 -0.76
N SER A 29 3.85 14.51 -2.00
CA SER A 29 3.26 13.47 -2.85
C SER A 29 3.78 13.48 -4.28
N SER A 30 4.45 14.56 -4.70
CA SER A 30 5.11 14.63 -5.99
C SER A 30 6.44 13.87 -5.96
N MET A 31 6.84 13.30 -7.10
CA MET A 31 8.15 12.65 -7.24
C MET A 31 9.31 13.65 -7.18
N GLU A 32 9.09 14.88 -7.67
CA GLU A 32 10.07 15.95 -7.63
C GLU A 32 10.46 16.26 -6.18
N ASN A 33 9.48 16.49 -5.30
CA ASN A 33 9.74 16.74 -3.90
C ASN A 33 10.15 15.47 -3.16
N GLY A 34 9.51 14.33 -3.42
CA GLY A 34 9.75 13.08 -2.69
C GLY A 34 11.18 12.56 -2.72
N THR A 35 12.04 13.09 -3.60
CA THR A 35 13.47 12.74 -3.69
C THR A 35 14.42 13.76 -3.07
N LEU A 36 13.89 14.88 -2.56
CA LEU A 36 14.68 15.96 -1.99
C LEU A 36 15.21 15.61 -0.59
N PRO A 37 16.49 15.92 -0.27
CA PRO A 37 17.09 15.60 1.03
C PRO A 37 16.36 16.20 2.25
N GLU A 38 15.72 17.36 2.10
CA GLU A 38 14.93 17.99 3.16
C GLU A 38 13.65 17.22 3.52
N TYR A 39 13.23 16.26 2.69
CA TYR A 39 12.04 15.45 2.87
C TYR A 39 12.33 13.97 3.18
N GLN A 40 13.59 13.64 3.48
CA GLN A 40 13.99 12.31 3.93
C GLN A 40 13.37 11.90 5.27
N LEU A 41 13.71 10.69 5.73
CA LEU A 41 13.34 10.20 7.06
C LEU A 41 13.84 11.14 8.16
N ALA A 42 13.00 11.38 9.17
CA ALA A 42 13.45 11.97 10.42
C ALA A 42 14.31 10.95 11.18
N ALA A 43 15.05 11.41 12.20
CA ALA A 43 15.90 10.53 13.02
C ALA A 43 15.10 9.36 13.61
N GLU A 44 13.89 9.62 14.11
CA GLU A 44 12.96 8.60 14.60
C GLU A 44 12.55 7.62 13.50
N GLY A 45 12.34 8.10 12.27
CA GLY A 45 11.99 7.25 11.13
C GLY A 45 13.07 6.25 10.75
N GLY A 46 14.35 6.63 10.91
CA GLY A 46 15.47 5.69 10.74
C GLY A 46 15.44 4.54 11.74
N VAL A 47 15.14 4.86 13.02
CA VAL A 47 14.99 3.84 14.08
C VAL A 47 13.78 2.94 13.80
N GLN A 48 12.64 3.52 13.40
CA GLN A 48 11.45 2.76 13.02
C GLN A 48 11.73 1.78 11.86
N ALA A 49 12.45 2.22 10.83
CA ALA A 49 12.81 1.37 9.70
C ALA A 49 13.73 0.21 10.12
N GLN A 50 14.70 0.46 11.01
CA GLN A 50 15.55 -0.59 11.57
C GLN A 50 14.72 -1.63 12.33
N LEU A 51 13.87 -1.18 13.26
CA LEU A 51 13.03 -2.07 14.08
C LEU A 51 12.09 -2.91 13.21
N ALA A 52 11.48 -2.32 12.18
CA ALA A 52 10.64 -3.04 11.23
C ALA A 52 11.43 -4.12 10.46
N GLY A 53 12.68 -3.83 10.08
CA GLY A 53 13.57 -4.81 9.46
C GLY A 53 13.92 -5.98 10.38
N GLU A 54 14.19 -5.70 11.66
CA GLU A 54 14.46 -6.72 12.68
C GLU A 54 13.23 -7.60 12.94
N LEU A 55 12.04 -7.01 13.05
CA LEU A 55 10.77 -7.73 13.17
C LEU A 55 10.49 -8.61 11.96
N PHE A 56 10.66 -8.08 10.76
CA PHE A 56 10.45 -8.85 9.53
C PHE A 56 11.44 -10.02 9.42
N GLN A 57 12.71 -9.81 9.76
CA GLN A 57 13.69 -10.90 9.78
C GLN A 57 13.30 -12.01 10.76
N LYS A 58 12.74 -11.67 11.92
CA LYS A 58 12.25 -12.65 12.89
C LYS A 58 11.09 -13.46 12.31
N GLU A 59 10.10 -12.80 11.70
CA GLU A 59 8.96 -13.45 11.04
C GLU A 59 9.41 -14.45 9.96
N LEU A 60 10.36 -14.07 9.11
CA LEU A 60 10.89 -14.95 8.06
C LEU A 60 11.53 -16.22 8.63
N LYS A 61 12.30 -16.07 9.72
CA LYS A 61 12.97 -17.20 10.40
C LYS A 61 11.96 -18.14 11.04
N GLU A 62 10.97 -17.60 11.75
CA GLU A 62 9.95 -18.41 12.45
C GLU A 62 9.06 -19.19 11.47
N ASN A 63 8.84 -18.64 10.28
CA ASN A 63 7.97 -19.22 9.26
C ASN A 63 8.72 -20.00 8.16
N ASN A 64 10.05 -20.15 8.28
CA ASN A 64 10.94 -20.77 7.28
C ASN A 64 10.70 -20.25 5.85
N VAL A 65 10.58 -18.93 5.69
CA VAL A 65 10.32 -18.32 4.37
C VAL A 65 11.59 -17.70 3.80
N PRO A 66 11.98 -18.04 2.56
CA PRO A 66 13.04 -17.31 1.88
C PRO A 66 12.54 -15.90 1.52
N LEU A 67 13.39 -14.90 1.78
CA LEU A 67 13.20 -13.55 1.25
C LEU A 67 13.82 -13.50 -0.15
N GLU A 68 12.98 -13.34 -1.18
CA GLU A 68 13.44 -13.37 -2.58
C GLU A 68 13.39 -12.01 -3.26
N LYS A 69 12.37 -11.18 -3.01
CA LYS A 69 12.21 -9.90 -3.69
C LYS A 69 11.71 -8.80 -2.76
N VAL A 70 12.41 -7.68 -2.81
CA VAL A 70 11.96 -6.40 -2.24
C VAL A 70 11.53 -5.53 -3.40
N ILE A 71 10.30 -5.03 -3.36
CA ILE A 71 9.77 -4.16 -4.41
C ILE A 71 9.75 -2.75 -3.85
N ALA A 72 10.79 -2.01 -4.21
CA ALA A 72 10.79 -0.57 -4.09
C ALA A 72 9.98 0.01 -5.26
N ASP A 73 9.37 1.17 -5.05
CA ASP A 73 8.65 1.97 -6.05
C ASP A 73 7.12 1.72 -6.20
N LEU A 74 6.44 1.56 -5.06
CA LEU A 74 5.04 1.96 -4.96
C LEU A 74 4.99 3.35 -4.36
N ARG A 75 5.29 4.37 -5.17
CA ARG A 75 5.25 5.77 -4.74
C ARG A 75 3.92 6.13 -4.07
N GLU A 76 3.96 7.19 -3.27
CA GLU A 76 2.77 7.82 -2.69
C GLU A 76 1.76 8.17 -3.80
N ARG A 77 0.47 8.21 -3.42
CA ARG A 77 -0.58 8.76 -4.29
C ARG A 77 -0.27 10.23 -4.53
N TYR A 78 -0.22 10.64 -5.79
CA TYR A 78 -0.05 12.05 -6.12
C TYR A 78 -1.38 12.78 -5.95
N PHE A 79 -1.45 13.71 -4.99
CA PHE A 79 -2.69 14.43 -4.66
C PHE A 79 -2.94 15.66 -5.53
N GLY A 80 -2.02 15.95 -6.46
CA GLY A 80 -2.09 17.11 -7.34
C GLY A 80 -1.33 18.33 -6.79
N PRO A 81 -1.04 19.32 -7.64
CA PRO A 81 -0.16 20.44 -7.30
C PRO A 81 -0.77 21.40 -6.26
N SER A 82 -2.10 21.44 -6.13
CA SER A 82 -2.78 22.33 -5.18
C SER A 82 -2.59 21.93 -3.71
N LEU A 83 -2.32 20.64 -3.47
CA LEU A 83 -2.13 20.06 -2.14
C LEU A 83 -0.66 19.82 -1.77
N GLU A 84 0.22 19.82 -2.76
CA GLU A 84 1.65 19.65 -2.55
C GLU A 84 2.22 20.75 -1.63
N LEU A 85 3.01 20.33 -0.63
CA LEU A 85 3.58 21.18 0.42
C LEU A 85 2.54 21.92 1.29
N LYS A 86 1.28 21.49 1.28
CA LYS A 86 0.24 22.01 2.19
C LYS A 86 0.18 21.23 3.49
N SER A 87 -0.56 21.76 4.46
CA SER A 87 -0.85 21.07 5.72
C SER A 87 -1.59 19.75 5.48
N HIS A 88 -1.24 18.71 6.23
CA HIS A 88 -1.93 17.43 6.24
C HIS A 88 -3.42 17.54 6.63
N GLU A 89 -3.83 18.63 7.29
CA GLU A 89 -5.26 18.91 7.56
C GLU A 89 -6.09 18.95 6.27
N LYS A 90 -5.44 19.27 5.14
CA LYS A 90 -6.08 19.29 3.81
C LYS A 90 -6.43 17.92 3.27
N TYR A 91 -5.92 16.84 3.85
CA TYR A 91 -6.31 15.49 3.42
C TYR A 91 -7.81 15.22 3.57
N ALA A 92 -8.49 15.88 4.52
CA ALA A 92 -9.94 15.74 4.68
C ALA A 92 -10.72 16.11 3.40
N GLU A 93 -10.21 17.03 2.59
CA GLU A 93 -10.82 17.43 1.32
C GLU A 93 -10.77 16.30 0.29
N ILE A 94 -9.62 15.62 0.19
CA ILE A 94 -9.43 14.45 -0.69
C ILE A 94 -10.22 13.24 -0.19
N TRP A 95 -10.17 12.94 1.11
CA TRP A 95 -10.89 11.78 1.63
C TRP A 95 -12.41 11.92 1.45
N SER A 96 -12.93 13.14 1.57
CA SER A 96 -14.35 13.41 1.27
C SER A 96 -14.69 13.23 -0.21
N LEU A 97 -13.73 13.43 -1.11
CA LEU A 97 -13.87 13.14 -2.55
C LEU A 97 -13.89 11.63 -2.78
N ASP A 98 -12.90 10.92 -2.21
CA ASP A 98 -12.73 9.49 -2.37
C ASP A 98 -13.90 8.67 -1.81
N GLU A 99 -14.49 9.11 -0.70
CA GLU A 99 -15.67 8.48 -0.10
C GLU A 99 -16.90 8.59 -1.02
N LYS A 100 -17.01 9.69 -1.78
CA LYS A 100 -18.12 9.92 -2.71
C LYS A 100 -17.91 9.20 -4.04
N ASP A 101 -16.71 9.32 -4.60
CA ASP A 101 -16.35 8.71 -5.88
C ASP A 101 -14.83 8.41 -5.94
N PRO A 102 -14.42 7.14 -5.74
CA PRO A 102 -13.02 6.76 -5.76
C PRO A 102 -12.42 6.74 -7.18
N PHE A 103 -13.24 6.95 -8.22
CA PHE A 103 -12.79 7.08 -9.60
C PHE A 103 -12.53 8.54 -10.00
N GLN A 104 -12.99 9.50 -9.20
CA GLN A 104 -12.81 10.91 -9.49
C GLN A 104 -11.38 11.36 -9.17
N ARG A 105 -10.71 11.94 -10.18
CA ARG A 105 -9.37 12.52 -10.01
C ARG A 105 -9.45 13.93 -9.40
N PRO A 106 -8.60 14.27 -8.42
CA PRO A 106 -8.33 15.68 -8.11
C PRO A 106 -7.57 16.32 -9.28
N GLU A 107 -7.56 17.65 -9.32
CA GLU A 107 -6.87 18.38 -10.39
C GLU A 107 -5.38 18.00 -10.45
N GLY A 108 -4.95 17.42 -11.57
CA GLY A 108 -3.57 17.00 -11.80
C GLY A 108 -3.09 15.79 -10.97
N GLY A 109 -3.91 15.25 -10.07
CA GLY A 109 -3.57 14.11 -9.22
C GLY A 109 -4.22 12.79 -9.63
N GLU A 110 -3.99 11.76 -8.83
CA GLU A 110 -4.52 10.41 -8.99
C GLU A 110 -5.82 10.21 -8.22
N CYS A 111 -6.76 9.47 -8.79
CA CYS A 111 -7.88 8.91 -8.02
C CYS A 111 -7.47 7.64 -7.28
N VAL A 112 -8.33 7.13 -6.40
CA VAL A 112 -8.07 5.88 -5.68
C VAL A 112 -7.90 4.72 -6.65
N ASP A 113 -8.71 4.68 -7.72
CA ASP A 113 -8.64 3.62 -8.72
C ASP A 113 -7.36 3.63 -9.56
N ASP A 114 -6.78 4.81 -9.85
CA ASP A 114 -5.46 4.89 -10.52
C ASP A 114 -4.39 4.18 -9.69
N VAL A 115 -4.39 4.43 -8.38
CA VAL A 115 -3.47 3.81 -7.43
C VAL A 115 -3.75 2.31 -7.29
N ALA A 116 -5.02 1.93 -7.18
CA ALA A 116 -5.45 0.53 -7.15
C ALA A 116 -4.98 -0.24 -8.40
N SER A 117 -5.11 0.37 -9.58
CA SER A 117 -4.71 -0.21 -10.87
C SER A 117 -3.22 -0.55 -10.92
N ARG A 118 -2.35 0.41 -10.56
CA ARG A 118 -0.90 0.17 -10.58
C ARG A 118 -0.45 -0.84 -9.51
N LEU A 119 -1.11 -0.85 -8.36
CA LEU A 119 -0.88 -1.86 -7.31
C LEU A 119 -1.30 -3.27 -7.75
N ALA A 120 -2.44 -3.36 -8.45
CA ALA A 120 -2.93 -4.61 -9.03
C ALA A 120 -1.94 -5.19 -10.05
N ILE A 121 -1.43 -4.34 -10.96
CA ILE A 121 -0.43 -4.73 -11.95
C ILE A 121 0.85 -5.23 -11.26
N ALA A 122 1.34 -4.49 -10.26
CA ALA A 122 2.53 -4.90 -9.50
C ALA A 122 2.33 -6.27 -8.85
N MET A 123 1.19 -6.48 -8.20
CA MET A 123 0.83 -7.74 -7.55
C MET A 123 0.69 -8.89 -8.54
N ALA A 124 0.02 -8.69 -9.68
CA ALA A 124 -0.10 -9.72 -10.71
C ALA A 124 1.27 -10.14 -11.25
N ASN A 125 2.18 -9.19 -11.46
CA ASN A 125 3.56 -9.48 -11.87
C ASN A 125 4.27 -10.35 -10.83
N ILE A 126 4.17 -10.00 -9.54
CA ILE A 126 4.78 -10.79 -8.43
C ILE A 126 4.22 -12.21 -8.41
N GLU A 127 2.89 -12.35 -8.44
CA GLU A 127 2.22 -13.65 -8.38
C GLU A 127 2.52 -14.52 -9.60
N SER A 128 2.90 -13.92 -10.74
CA SER A 128 3.35 -14.66 -11.92
C SER A 128 4.81 -15.09 -11.86
N GLU A 129 5.68 -14.25 -11.30
CA GLU A 129 7.14 -14.43 -11.27
C GLU A 129 7.59 -15.30 -10.09
N PHE A 130 6.89 -15.24 -8.95
CA PHE A 130 7.27 -15.90 -7.69
C PHE A 130 6.16 -16.79 -7.13
N GLN A 131 6.55 -17.83 -6.40
CA GLN A 131 5.64 -18.71 -5.68
C GLN A 131 6.27 -19.20 -4.38
N GLY A 132 5.50 -19.17 -3.30
CA GLY A 132 5.91 -19.66 -1.98
C GLY A 132 6.85 -18.72 -1.22
N CYS A 133 7.08 -17.51 -1.75
CA CYS A 133 8.05 -16.55 -1.22
C CYS A 133 7.40 -15.62 -0.19
N ALA A 134 8.24 -14.96 0.61
CA ALA A 134 7.83 -13.79 1.37
C ALA A 134 8.07 -12.53 0.54
N VAL A 135 7.04 -11.70 0.43
CA VAL A 135 7.06 -10.43 -0.30
C VAL A 135 6.86 -9.31 0.69
N LEU A 136 7.88 -8.44 0.84
CA LEU A 136 7.76 -7.21 1.61
C LEU A 136 7.50 -6.03 0.67
N VAL A 137 6.38 -5.36 0.88
CA VAL A 137 5.98 -4.17 0.15
C VAL A 137 6.21 -2.93 1.02
N VAL A 138 7.21 -2.12 0.68
CA VAL A 138 7.52 -0.88 1.39
C VAL A 138 6.98 0.31 0.61
N SER A 139 6.13 1.12 1.23
CA SER A 139 5.43 2.21 0.55
C SER A 139 4.93 3.27 1.55
N HIS A 140 3.92 4.03 1.18
CA HIS A 140 3.36 5.14 1.92
C HIS A 140 1.95 4.84 2.43
N GLY A 141 1.37 5.78 3.18
CA GLY A 141 0.12 5.56 3.88
C GLY A 141 -1.04 5.24 2.95
N ASP A 142 -1.25 6.03 1.89
CA ASP A 142 -2.44 5.91 1.03
C ASP A 142 -2.38 4.68 0.10
N PRO A 143 -1.29 4.41 -0.65
CA PRO A 143 -1.14 3.20 -1.44
C PRO A 143 -1.28 1.92 -0.62
N LEU A 144 -0.73 1.87 0.60
CA LEU A 144 -0.84 0.67 1.43
C LEU A 144 -2.25 0.45 1.98
N GLN A 145 -2.98 1.52 2.28
CA GLN A 145 -4.41 1.45 2.62
C GLN A 145 -5.23 0.90 1.44
N ILE A 146 -5.00 1.42 0.24
CA ILE A 146 -5.66 0.98 -0.99
C ILE A 146 -5.30 -0.48 -1.31
N PHE A 147 -4.02 -0.85 -1.17
CA PHE A 147 -3.56 -2.22 -1.39
C PHE A 147 -4.25 -3.22 -0.45
N GLN A 148 -4.32 -2.91 0.85
CA GLN A 148 -5.03 -3.73 1.84
C GLN A 148 -6.51 -3.89 1.50
N THR A 149 -7.14 -2.84 1.00
CA THR A 149 -8.56 -2.85 0.62
C THR A 149 -8.82 -3.88 -0.48
N ILE A 150 -7.98 -3.88 -1.51
CA ILE A 150 -8.07 -4.82 -2.63
C ILE A 150 -7.81 -6.25 -2.14
N ILE A 151 -6.73 -6.46 -1.39
CA ILE A 151 -6.35 -7.80 -0.88
C ILE A 151 -7.46 -8.39 -0.01
N ASN A 152 -8.01 -7.61 0.92
CA ASN A 152 -9.06 -8.09 1.82
C ASN A 152 -10.36 -8.39 1.08
N ALA A 153 -10.76 -7.55 0.12
CA ALA A 153 -11.93 -7.84 -0.72
C ALA A 153 -11.74 -9.11 -1.56
N VAL A 154 -10.55 -9.30 -2.14
CA VAL A 154 -10.20 -10.49 -2.92
C VAL A 154 -10.22 -11.74 -2.04
N LYS A 155 -9.74 -11.64 -0.79
CA LYS A 155 -9.79 -12.71 0.21
C LYS A 155 -11.22 -13.09 0.56
N GLU A 156 -12.09 -12.11 0.80
CA GLU A 156 -13.50 -12.33 1.11
C GLU A 156 -14.24 -13.04 -0.04
N GLN A 157 -13.98 -12.64 -1.29
CA GLN A 157 -14.54 -13.28 -2.49
C GLN A 157 -13.99 -14.70 -2.76
N ALA A 158 -12.75 -15.00 -2.34
CA ALA A 158 -12.12 -16.32 -2.54
C ALA A 158 -12.91 -17.48 -1.92
N SER A 159 -13.72 -17.17 -0.90
CA SER A 159 -14.57 -18.12 -0.18
C SER A 159 -15.70 -18.71 -1.05
N GLY A 160 -15.90 -18.19 -2.27
CA GLY A 160 -17.04 -18.49 -3.15
C GLY A 160 -16.78 -19.39 -4.36
N SER A 161 -15.60 -20.01 -4.51
CA SER A 161 -15.23 -20.88 -5.64
C SER A 161 -15.20 -20.18 -7.01
N THR A 162 -14.02 -19.71 -7.44
CA THR A 162 -13.71 -19.55 -8.86
C THR A 162 -12.23 -19.82 -9.16
N MET A 163 -12.00 -20.53 -10.28
CA MET A 163 -10.71 -20.74 -10.97
C MET A 163 -10.16 -19.46 -11.62
N ASP A 164 -10.54 -18.29 -11.12
CA ASP A 164 -10.19 -17.01 -11.73
C ASP A 164 -8.75 -16.64 -11.35
N SER A 165 -8.01 -16.11 -12.33
CA SER A 165 -6.68 -15.56 -12.07
C SER A 165 -6.75 -14.46 -11.02
N ILE A 166 -5.65 -14.26 -10.30
CA ILE A 166 -5.57 -13.19 -9.30
C ILE A 166 -5.85 -11.82 -9.91
N ASP A 167 -5.40 -11.58 -11.14
CA ASP A 167 -5.69 -10.37 -11.90
C ASP A 167 -7.20 -10.17 -12.08
N SER A 168 -7.91 -11.18 -12.58
CA SER A 168 -9.37 -11.12 -12.75
C SER A 168 -10.09 -10.79 -11.44
N ARG A 169 -9.70 -11.45 -10.35
CA ARG A 169 -10.28 -11.23 -9.02
C ARG A 169 -10.01 -9.82 -8.50
N VAL A 170 -8.80 -9.29 -8.72
CA VAL A 170 -8.46 -7.91 -8.37
C VAL A 170 -9.29 -6.92 -9.19
N GLN A 171 -9.50 -7.16 -10.48
CA GLN A 171 -10.38 -6.29 -11.29
C GLN A 171 -11.83 -6.31 -10.79
N GLN A 172 -12.35 -7.46 -10.36
CA GLN A 172 -13.73 -7.60 -9.85
C GLN A 172 -13.98 -6.81 -8.56
N VAL A 173 -12.96 -6.57 -7.73
CA VAL A 173 -13.10 -5.81 -6.48
C VAL A 173 -12.84 -4.31 -6.62
N ARG A 174 -12.39 -3.83 -7.79
CA ARG A 174 -12.16 -2.40 -8.07
C ARG A 174 -13.47 -1.67 -8.36
N ILE A 175 -14.39 -1.72 -7.41
CA ILE A 175 -15.70 -1.06 -7.46
C ILE A 175 -15.79 0.00 -6.36
N ALA A 176 -16.66 1.00 -6.56
CA ALA A 176 -16.77 2.15 -5.66
C ALA A 176 -16.97 1.75 -4.19
N SER A 177 -17.90 0.82 -3.93
CA SER A 177 -18.25 0.37 -2.58
C SER A 177 -17.09 -0.26 -1.81
N ILE A 178 -16.06 -0.74 -2.50
CA ILE A 178 -14.85 -1.32 -1.92
C ILE A 178 -13.77 -0.25 -1.80
N LEU A 179 -13.42 0.42 -2.90
CA LEU A 179 -12.31 1.39 -2.93
C LEU A 179 -12.53 2.61 -2.01
N SER A 180 -13.77 3.06 -1.82
CA SER A 180 -14.09 4.14 -0.88
C SER A 180 -13.83 3.78 0.58
N GLN A 181 -13.59 2.50 0.91
CA GLN A 181 -13.32 2.04 2.27
C GLN A 181 -11.85 2.02 2.65
N HIS A 182 -10.93 2.48 1.78
CA HIS A 182 -9.50 2.32 1.99
C HIS A 182 -8.97 2.90 3.31
N ARG A 183 -9.62 3.95 3.82
CA ARG A 183 -9.32 4.58 5.11
C ARG A 183 -9.48 3.66 6.32
N LYS A 184 -10.21 2.55 6.21
CA LYS A 184 -10.34 1.54 7.28
C LYS A 184 -9.04 0.79 7.57
N PHE A 185 -8.09 0.82 6.64
CA PHE A 185 -6.84 0.05 6.72
C PHE A 185 -5.63 0.92 7.08
N ALA A 186 -5.82 1.95 7.90
CA ALA A 186 -4.77 2.85 8.34
C ALA A 186 -3.57 2.08 8.96
N LEU A 187 -2.39 2.69 8.78
CA LEU A 187 -1.10 2.19 9.27
C LEU A 187 -0.35 3.34 9.93
N ASP A 188 0.30 3.06 11.05
CA ASP A 188 1.24 4.00 11.67
C ASP A 188 2.57 4.05 10.89
N THR A 189 3.33 5.14 11.03
CA THR A 189 4.65 5.24 10.40
C THR A 189 5.58 4.17 10.94
N GLY A 190 6.25 3.42 10.04
CA GLY A 190 7.10 2.29 10.43
C GLY A 190 6.34 1.02 10.82
N GLU A 191 5.01 0.99 10.68
CA GLU A 191 4.24 -0.22 11.00
C GLU A 191 4.45 -1.31 9.94
N LEU A 192 4.88 -2.48 10.39
CA LEU A 192 4.92 -3.73 9.64
C LEU A 192 3.65 -4.54 9.88
N ARG A 193 2.97 -4.97 8.82
CA ARG A 193 1.74 -5.77 8.92
C ARG A 193 1.76 -6.92 7.91
N ALA A 194 1.43 -8.13 8.37
CA ALA A 194 1.20 -9.28 7.49
C ALA A 194 -0.17 -9.17 6.81
N LEU A 195 -0.25 -9.44 5.51
CA LEU A 195 -1.47 -9.47 4.73
C LEU A 195 -1.86 -10.92 4.43
N ALA A 196 -2.60 -11.49 5.38
CA ALA A 196 -3.12 -12.86 5.40
C ALA A 196 -2.09 -13.98 5.53
#